data_AF-A0A8J7SNG6-F1
#
_entry.id   AF-A0A8J7SNG6-F1
#
_cell.length_a   1.000
_cell.length_b   1.000
_cell.length_c   1.000
_cell.angle_alpha   90.00
_cell.angle_beta   90.00
_cell.angle_gamma   90.00
#
_symmetry.space_group_name_H-M   'P 1'
#
loop_
_entity.id
_entity.type
_entity.pdbx_description
1 polymer ?
#
loop_
_entity_poly.entity_id
_entity_poly.type
_entity_poly.pdbx_seq_one_letter_code
_entity_poly.pdbx_strand_id
1 'polypeptide(L)'
;MIQAIKLIHTNPSMGPYERIVSYHLTNSEAHKAEFDQLLDGTKVNEAFDLKIYLAAYKNKDKARIEHIFKANYNGRLNEGETISVLEITLVGGLDIRISDLRQTQLSGYYADFIRYLVKNGYREEFSKNERFPKTKEKERPPIIKRIDEINDTDISI
;
A
#
# COMPACT_ATOMS: atom_id res chain seq x y z
N MET A 1 -11.39 10.14 -2.73
CA MET A 1 -10.06 10.43 -3.29
C MET A 1 -9.03 9.66 -2.50
N ILE A 2 -7.90 9.30 -3.11
CA ILE A 2 -6.80 8.56 -2.46
C ILE A 2 -6.05 9.51 -1.52
N GLN A 3 -5.64 9.05 -0.36
CA GLN A 3 -4.81 9.77 0.62
C GLN A 3 -3.39 9.21 0.68
N ALA A 4 -3.21 7.91 0.49
CA ALA A 4 -1.89 7.30 0.39
C ALA A 4 -1.98 5.97 -0.36
N ILE A 5 -0.87 5.56 -0.96
CA ILE A 5 -0.70 4.23 -1.54
C ILE A 5 0.60 3.61 -1.04
N LYS A 6 0.51 2.38 -0.56
CA LYS A 6 1.65 1.54 -0.22
C LYS A 6 1.62 0.28 -1.08
N LEU A 7 2.69 0.07 -1.84
CA LEU A 7 2.95 -1.18 -2.54
C LEU A 7 3.94 -2.00 -1.72
N ILE A 8 3.61 -3.24 -1.39
CA ILE A 8 4.44 -4.13 -0.59
C ILE A 8 4.74 -5.38 -1.41
N HIS A 9 6.01 -5.72 -1.53
CA HIS A 9 6.49 -6.96 -2.11
C HIS A 9 7.05 -7.84 -1.00
N THR A 10 6.57 -9.07 -0.88
CA THR A 10 7.10 -10.08 0.03
C THR A 10 7.28 -11.41 -0.68
N ASN A 11 8.31 -12.18 -0.30
CA ASN A 11 8.55 -13.55 -0.75
C ASN A 11 8.40 -14.54 0.44
N PRO A 12 7.16 -14.81 0.89
CA PRO A 12 6.92 -15.53 2.14
C PRO A 12 7.43 -16.97 2.13
N SER A 13 7.63 -17.57 0.95
CA SER A 13 8.19 -18.92 0.79
C SER A 13 9.67 -19.03 1.21
N MET A 14 10.36 -17.90 1.44
CA MET A 14 11.78 -17.88 1.84
C MET A 14 12.01 -17.95 3.36
N GLY A 15 10.95 -18.03 4.18
CA GLY A 15 11.04 -18.21 5.63
C GLY A 15 11.94 -17.18 6.33
N PRO A 16 13.10 -17.57 6.91
CA PRO A 16 14.02 -16.64 7.56
C PRO A 16 14.69 -15.65 6.59
N TYR A 17 14.72 -15.96 5.29
CA TYR A 17 15.25 -15.08 4.24
C TYR A 17 14.17 -14.24 3.57
N GLU A 18 12.99 -14.15 4.18
CA GLU A 18 11.93 -13.25 3.73
C GLU A 18 12.44 -11.81 3.67
N ARG A 19 12.18 -11.18 2.52
CA ARG A 19 12.45 -9.79 2.22
C ARG A 19 11.13 -9.11 1.98
N ILE A 20 10.90 -8.03 2.70
CA ILE A 20 9.75 -7.17 2.53
C ILE A 20 10.27 -5.85 1.98
N VAL A 21 9.92 -5.52 0.75
CA VAL A 21 10.22 -4.22 0.15
C VAL A 21 8.90 -3.48 0.02
N SER A 22 8.82 -2.26 0.51
CA SER A 22 7.64 -1.42 0.30
C SER A 22 7.96 -0.06 -0.25
N TYR A 23 7.07 0.42 -1.13
CA TYR A 23 7.08 1.77 -1.67
C TYR A 23 5.83 2.49 -1.19
N HIS A 24 6.00 3.72 -0.71
CA HIS A 24 4.91 4.50 -0.14
C HIS A 24 4.87 5.90 -0.75
N LEU A 25 3.67 6.34 -1.15
CA LEU A 25 3.43 7.69 -1.64
C LEU A 25 2.17 8.25 -0.97
N THR A 26 2.30 9.41 -0.34
CA THR A 26 1.19 10.15 0.26
C THR A 26 0.61 11.13 -0.73
N ASN A 27 -0.70 11.37 -0.68
CA ASN A 27 -1.36 12.37 -1.50
C ASN A 27 -0.95 13.78 -1.07
N SER A 28 -0.20 14.44 -1.94
CA SER A 28 0.18 15.85 -1.88
C SER A 28 -0.17 16.50 -3.21
N GLU A 29 -0.19 17.84 -3.27
CA GLU A 29 -0.43 18.56 -4.53
C GLU A 29 0.52 18.11 -5.65
N ALA A 30 1.76 17.74 -5.31
CA ALA A 30 2.77 17.29 -6.25
C ALA A 30 2.46 15.94 -6.92
N HIS A 31 1.60 15.12 -6.32
CA HIS A 31 1.25 13.78 -6.81
C HIS A 31 -0.21 13.67 -7.27
N LYS A 32 -0.99 14.75 -7.15
CA LYS A 32 -2.42 14.73 -7.41
C LYS A 32 -2.76 14.22 -8.81
N ALA A 33 -2.04 14.69 -9.84
CA ALA A 33 -2.26 14.27 -11.22
C ALA A 33 -2.06 12.76 -11.41
N GLU A 34 -1.05 12.19 -10.75
CA GLU A 34 -0.74 10.76 -10.82
C GLU A 34 -1.79 9.92 -10.11
N PHE A 35 -2.32 10.39 -8.97
CA PHE A 35 -3.42 9.72 -8.29
C PHE A 35 -4.73 9.79 -9.09
N ASP A 36 -5.02 10.93 -9.72
CA ASP A 36 -6.20 11.09 -10.57
C ASP A 36 -6.07 10.18 -11.81
N GLN A 37 -4.90 10.15 -12.45
CA GLN A 37 -4.63 9.28 -13.59
C GLN A 37 -4.64 7.81 -13.22
N LEU A 38 -4.17 7.44 -12.03
CA LEU A 38 -4.31 6.08 -11.51
C LEU A 38 -5.78 5.68 -11.35
N LEU A 39 -6.62 6.56 -10.79
CA LEU A 39 -8.04 6.28 -10.56
C LEU A 39 -8.81 6.10 -11.87
N ASP A 40 -8.58 6.98 -12.84
CA ASP A 40 -9.34 7.04 -14.08
C ASP A 40 -8.72 6.18 -15.20
N GLY A 41 -7.42 5.92 -15.15
CA GLY A 41 -6.66 5.18 -16.17
C GLY A 41 -6.36 3.72 -15.84
N THR A 42 -6.69 3.24 -14.63
CA THR A 42 -6.45 1.85 -14.22
C THR A 42 -7.70 1.01 -14.25
N LYS A 43 -7.60 -0.19 -14.84
CA LYS A 43 -8.65 -1.21 -14.82
C LYS A 43 -8.31 -2.32 -13.82
N VAL A 44 -9.34 -2.84 -13.17
CA VAL A 44 -9.34 -4.00 -12.28
C VAL A 44 -9.99 -5.17 -13.01
N ASN A 45 -9.24 -6.25 -13.17
CA ASN A 45 -9.63 -7.46 -13.89
C ASN A 45 -10.16 -7.17 -15.31
N GLU A 46 -9.55 -6.18 -15.99
CA GLU A 46 -9.89 -5.68 -17.34
C GLU A 46 -11.34 -5.17 -17.53
N ALA A 47 -12.19 -5.29 -16.51
CA ALA A 47 -13.63 -5.05 -16.61
C ALA A 47 -14.06 -3.75 -15.91
N PHE A 48 -13.42 -3.38 -14.81
CA PHE A 48 -13.88 -2.27 -13.96
C PHE A 48 -12.83 -1.19 -13.79
N ASP A 49 -13.23 0.08 -13.76
CA ASP A 49 -12.30 1.14 -13.38
C ASP A 49 -11.91 1.02 -11.90
N LEU A 50 -10.65 1.32 -11.58
CA LEU A 50 -10.17 1.33 -10.21
C LEU A 50 -11.02 2.27 -9.34
N LYS A 51 -11.42 3.41 -9.88
CA LYS A 51 -12.35 4.34 -9.21
C LYS A 51 -13.68 3.69 -8.83
N ILE A 52 -14.27 2.88 -9.71
CA ILE A 52 -15.53 2.16 -9.45
C ILE A 52 -15.31 1.11 -8.37
N TYR A 53 -14.19 0.37 -8.44
CA TYR A 53 -13.80 -0.60 -7.44
C TYR A 53 -13.67 0.03 -6.04
N LEU A 54 -12.92 1.14 -5.91
CA LEU A 54 -12.73 1.82 -4.63
C LEU A 54 -14.04 2.43 -4.11
N ALA A 55 -14.90 2.93 -4.99
CA ALA A 55 -16.23 3.40 -4.63
C ALA A 55 -17.12 2.27 -4.09
N ALA A 56 -17.05 1.07 -4.67
CA ALA A 56 -17.78 -0.10 -4.18
C ALA A 56 -17.36 -0.48 -2.76
N TYR A 57 -16.05 -0.45 -2.46
CA TYR A 57 -15.53 -0.65 -1.09
C TYR A 57 -16.00 0.42 -0.12
N LYS A 58 -15.91 1.71 -0.51
CA LYS A 58 -16.40 2.82 0.31
C LYS A 58 -17.88 2.68 0.65
N ASN A 59 -18.68 2.22 -0.31
CA ASN A 59 -20.12 2.06 -0.16
C ASN A 59 -20.54 0.69 0.41
N LYS A 60 -19.58 -0.20 0.72
CA LYS A 60 -19.82 -1.58 1.17
C LYS A 60 -20.74 -2.38 0.21
N ASP A 61 -20.62 -2.12 -1.10
CA ASP A 61 -21.39 -2.79 -2.16
C ASP A 61 -20.85 -4.21 -2.41
N LYS A 62 -21.25 -5.14 -1.55
CA LYS A 62 -20.78 -6.54 -1.57
C LYS A 62 -21.03 -7.22 -2.91
N ALA A 63 -22.19 -6.99 -3.53
CA ALA A 63 -22.55 -7.62 -4.79
C ALA A 63 -21.59 -7.20 -5.91
N ARG A 64 -21.24 -5.91 -5.96
CA ARG A 64 -20.26 -5.41 -6.93
C ARG A 64 -18.85 -5.90 -6.62
N ILE A 65 -18.44 -5.94 -5.35
CA ILE A 65 -17.14 -6.49 -4.95
C ILE A 65 -17.03 -7.97 -5.37
N GLU A 66 -18.01 -8.80 -5.04
CA GLU A 66 -18.05 -10.22 -5.43
C GLU A 66 -18.03 -10.39 -6.95
N HIS A 67 -18.75 -9.55 -7.69
CA HIS A 67 -18.71 -9.56 -9.15
C HIS A 67 -17.29 -9.27 -9.69
N ILE A 68 -16.58 -8.31 -9.09
CA ILE A 68 -15.22 -7.95 -9.50
C ILE A 68 -14.24 -9.10 -9.25
N PHE A 69 -14.42 -9.87 -8.17
CA PHE A 69 -13.55 -10.99 -7.80
C PHE A 69 -13.94 -12.35 -8.39
N LYS A 70 -14.95 -12.42 -9.27
CA LYS A 70 -15.30 -13.66 -10.00
C LYS A 70 -14.31 -13.91 -11.15
N ALA A 71 -13.10 -14.35 -10.82
CA ALA A 71 -12.19 -14.98 -11.78
C ALA A 71 -11.26 -16.00 -11.09
N ASN A 72 -11.16 -17.18 -11.69
CA ASN A 72 -10.46 -18.36 -11.19
C ASN A 72 -8.94 -18.12 -11.04
N TYR A 73 -8.45 -18.06 -9.81
CA TYR A 73 -7.02 -18.21 -9.52
C TYR A 73 -6.74 -19.60 -8.96
N ASN A 74 -6.07 -20.44 -9.75
CA ASN A 74 -5.71 -21.82 -9.38
C ASN A 74 -4.24 -21.96 -8.96
N GLY A 75 -3.52 -20.86 -8.74
CA GLY A 75 -2.06 -20.86 -8.59
C GLY A 75 -1.60 -21.24 -7.19
N ARG A 76 -0.75 -22.27 -7.09
CA ARG A 76 0.13 -22.45 -5.93
C ARG A 76 1.29 -21.46 -6.05
N LEU A 77 1.72 -20.90 -4.92
CA LEU A 77 2.96 -20.12 -4.84
C LEU A 77 4.16 -21.03 -5.08
N ASN A 78 4.99 -20.67 -6.06
CA ASN A 78 6.27 -21.33 -6.22
C ASN A 78 7.28 -20.82 -5.18
N GLU A 79 8.31 -21.61 -4.90
CA GLU A 79 9.41 -21.19 -4.02
C GLU A 79 10.12 -19.96 -4.61
N GLY A 80 10.41 -18.96 -3.77
CA GLY A 80 11.01 -17.69 -4.18
C GLY A 80 10.07 -16.71 -4.88
N GLU A 81 8.82 -17.09 -5.16
CA GLU A 81 7.86 -16.20 -5.81
C GLU A 81 7.46 -15.03 -4.90
N THR A 82 7.32 -13.84 -5.51
CA THR A 82 6.96 -12.61 -4.80
C THR A 82 5.46 -12.37 -4.86
N ILE A 83 4.85 -12.18 -3.70
CA ILE A 83 3.49 -11.64 -3.57
C ILE A 83 3.58 -10.13 -3.48
N SER A 84 2.74 -9.46 -4.26
CA SER A 84 2.61 -8.01 -4.19
C SER A 84 1.24 -7.65 -3.62
N VAL A 85 1.25 -6.79 -2.61
CA VAL A 85 0.08 -6.25 -1.93
C VAL A 85 -0.01 -4.76 -2.25
N LEU A 86 -1.20 -4.29 -2.62
CA LEU A 86 -1.47 -2.87 -2.77
C LEU A 86 -2.41 -2.41 -1.65
N GLU A 87 -1.96 -1.47 -0.85
CA GLU A 87 -2.77 -0.80 0.17
C GLU A 87 -3.06 0.63 -0.29
N ILE A 88 -4.35 0.99 -0.30
CA ILE A 88 -4.84 2.29 -0.72
C ILE A 88 -5.63 2.87 0.44
N THR A 89 -5.09 3.91 1.07
CA THR A 89 -5.81 4.69 2.08
C THR A 89 -6.64 5.74 1.37
N LEU A 90 -7.95 5.75 1.59
CA LEU A 90 -8.84 6.79 1.09
C LEU A 90 -8.96 7.94 2.08
N VAL A 91 -9.28 9.13 1.57
CA VAL A 91 -9.68 10.28 2.39
C VAL A 91 -10.82 9.87 3.33
N GLY A 92 -10.61 10.08 4.63
CA GLY A 92 -11.48 9.59 5.70
C GLY A 92 -10.95 8.35 6.44
N GLY A 93 -9.75 7.86 6.09
CA GLY A 93 -9.04 6.80 6.80
C GLY A 93 -9.50 5.37 6.47
N LEU A 94 -10.27 5.19 5.39
CA LEU A 94 -10.65 3.85 4.94
C LEU A 94 -9.49 3.22 4.17
N ASP A 95 -8.92 2.14 4.70
CA ASP A 95 -7.89 1.37 4.03
C ASP A 95 -8.49 0.24 3.19
N ILE A 96 -8.12 0.20 1.92
CA ILE A 96 -8.49 -0.85 0.98
C ILE A 96 -7.23 -1.62 0.64
N ARG A 97 -7.25 -2.92 0.90
CA ARG A 97 -6.12 -3.82 0.67
C ARG A 97 -6.43 -4.82 -0.42
N ILE A 98 -5.57 -4.83 -1.45
CA ILE A 98 -5.54 -5.87 -2.48
C ILE A 98 -4.37 -6.80 -2.13
N SER A 99 -4.69 -7.90 -1.44
CA SER A 99 -3.71 -8.79 -0.81
C SER A 99 -2.87 -9.62 -1.78
N ASP A 100 -3.31 -9.80 -3.02
CA ASP A 100 -2.55 -10.53 -4.03
C ASP A 100 -2.84 -9.97 -5.42
N LEU A 101 -1.91 -9.18 -5.94
CA LEU A 101 -2.01 -8.59 -7.28
C LEU A 101 -1.90 -9.63 -8.42
N ARG A 102 -1.62 -10.90 -8.12
CA ARG A 102 -1.74 -12.00 -9.10
C ARG A 102 -3.19 -12.45 -9.29
N GLN A 103 -4.02 -12.27 -8.25
CA GLN A 103 -5.46 -12.58 -8.27
C GLN A 103 -6.29 -11.40 -8.78
N THR A 104 -5.75 -10.18 -8.64
CA THR A 104 -6.40 -8.95 -9.06
C THR A 104 -5.53 -8.28 -10.11
N GLN A 105 -5.86 -8.48 -11.38
CA GLN A 105 -5.10 -7.89 -12.48
C GLN A 105 -5.38 -6.39 -12.54
N LEU A 106 -4.35 -5.59 -12.27
CA LEU A 106 -4.39 -4.15 -12.49
C LEU A 106 -3.72 -3.84 -13.82
N SER A 107 -4.46 -3.23 -14.75
CA SER A 107 -4.00 -2.90 -16.11
C SER A 107 -4.26 -1.43 -16.45
N GLY A 108 -3.82 -1.01 -17.64
CA GLY A 108 -3.85 0.40 -18.04
C GLY A 108 -2.71 1.19 -17.40
N TYR A 109 -3.02 2.34 -16.81
CA TYR A 109 -2.02 3.26 -16.24
C TYR A 109 -1.26 2.70 -15.02
N TYR A 110 -1.73 1.60 -14.43
CA TYR A 110 -1.11 0.99 -13.26
C TYR A 110 0.40 0.78 -13.42
N ALA A 111 0.86 0.25 -14.57
CA ALA A 111 2.28 0.00 -14.80
C ALA A 111 3.13 1.28 -14.76
N ASP A 112 2.62 2.37 -15.33
CA ASP A 112 3.30 3.66 -15.32
C ASP A 112 3.25 4.30 -13.92
N PHE A 113 2.13 4.18 -13.22
CA PHE A 113 2.04 4.59 -11.82
C PHE A 113 3.03 3.82 -10.93
N ILE A 114 3.25 2.52 -11.14
CA ILE A 114 4.27 1.78 -10.39
C ILE A 114 5.67 2.32 -10.67
N ARG A 115 6.00 2.65 -11.91
CA ARG A 115 7.29 3.31 -12.23
C ARG A 115 7.41 4.65 -11.52
N TYR A 116 6.33 5.43 -11.50
CA TYR A 116 6.28 6.69 -10.78
C TYR A 116 6.47 6.50 -9.27
N LEU A 117 5.77 5.54 -8.67
CA LEU A 117 5.83 5.21 -7.25
C LEU A 117 7.23 4.76 -6.84
N VAL A 118 7.89 3.92 -7.64
CA VAL A 118 9.26 3.48 -7.38
C VAL A 118 10.25 4.65 -7.45
N LYS A 119 10.01 5.60 -8.36
CA LYS A 119 10.89 6.76 -8.58
C LYS A 119 10.70 7.87 -7.53
N ASN A 120 9.47 8.13 -7.12
CA ASN A 120 9.11 9.29 -6.30
C ASN A 120 8.62 8.93 -4.89
N GLY A 121 8.30 7.66 -4.66
CA GLY A 121 7.85 7.17 -3.36
C GLY A 121 9.01 6.90 -2.41
N TYR A 122 8.67 6.84 -1.12
CA TYR A 122 9.58 6.43 -0.07
C TYR A 122 9.73 4.90 -0.09
N ARG A 123 10.97 4.41 -0.12
CA ARG A 123 11.30 2.97 -0.13
C ARG A 123 11.73 2.52 1.25
N GLU A 124 11.09 1.47 1.75
CA GLU A 124 11.50 0.72 2.94
C GLU A 124 11.88 -0.70 2.52
N GLU A 125 12.90 -1.26 3.14
CA GLU A 125 13.27 -2.66 2.98
C GLU A 125 13.51 -3.25 4.37
N PHE A 126 12.92 -4.40 4.62
CA PHE A 126 13.08 -5.16 5.84
C PHE A 126 13.47 -6.59 5.49
N SER A 127 14.52 -7.09 6.13
CA SER A 127 14.85 -8.52 6.13
C SER A 127 14.91 -9.03 7.56
N LYS A 128 14.29 -10.19 7.82
CA LYS A 128 14.32 -10.83 9.15
C LYS A 128 15.74 -11.14 9.66
N ASN A 129 16.74 -11.14 8.77
CA ASN A 129 18.14 -11.33 9.12
C ASN A 129 18.85 -10.06 9.63
N GLU A 130 18.22 -8.88 9.59
CA GLU A 130 18.78 -7.61 10.11
C GLU A 130 18.62 -7.46 11.65
N ARG A 131 18.85 -8.53 12.41
CA ARG A 131 18.84 -8.46 13.90
C ARG A 131 20.02 -7.69 14.52
N PHE A 132 20.79 -6.93 13.72
CA PHE A 132 21.68 -5.89 14.23
C PHE A 132 21.74 -4.72 13.23
N PRO A 133 20.95 -3.65 13.41
CA PRO A 133 21.20 -2.42 12.68
C PRO A 133 22.55 -1.85 13.15
N LYS A 134 23.53 -1.76 12.25
CA LYS A 134 24.62 -0.79 12.43
C LYS A 134 24.00 0.58 12.28
N THR A 135 23.67 1.19 13.42
CA THR A 135 23.22 2.57 13.52
C THR A 135 24.22 3.48 12.81
N LYS A 136 23.86 4.01 11.64
CA LYS A 136 24.34 5.33 11.24
C LYS A 136 23.27 6.31 11.66
N GLU A 137 23.53 6.95 12.79
CA GLU A 137 22.83 8.15 13.24
C GLU A 137 22.68 9.14 12.08
N LYS A 138 21.44 9.38 11.66
CA LYS A 138 21.03 10.67 11.15
C LYS A 138 19.67 10.99 11.78
N GLU A 139 19.76 11.94 12.71
CA GLU A 139 18.76 12.85 13.25
C GLU A 139 17.28 12.45 13.08
N ARG A 140 16.68 12.02 14.19
CA ARG A 140 15.23 11.84 14.31
C ARG A 140 14.56 13.22 14.42
N PRO A 141 13.44 13.48 13.74
CA PRO A 141 12.57 14.62 14.07
C PRO A 141 11.92 14.42 15.46
N PRO A 142 11.49 15.50 16.14
CA PRO A 142 11.07 15.45 17.54
C PRO A 142 9.83 14.57 17.72
N ILE A 143 9.87 13.77 18.79
CA ILE A 143 8.78 12.91 19.24
C ILE A 143 7.62 13.82 19.70
N ILE A 144 6.50 13.77 18.98
CA ILE A 144 5.22 14.26 19.51
C ILE A 144 4.77 13.23 20.55
N LYS A 145 4.87 13.58 21.84
CA LYS A 145 4.38 12.76 22.95
C LYS A 145 2.88 12.52 22.78
N ARG A 146 2.44 11.29 23.06
CA ARG A 146 1.01 10.98 23.16
C ARG A 146 0.43 11.69 24.39
N ILE A 147 -0.83 12.13 24.30
CA ILE A 147 -1.54 12.84 25.37
C ILE A 147 -1.58 12.01 26.68
N ASP A 148 -1.47 10.69 26.56
CA ASP A 148 -1.47 9.74 27.69
C ASP A 148 -0.14 9.72 28.49
N GLU A 149 0.89 10.45 28.06
CA GLU A 149 2.21 10.55 28.72
C GLU A 149 2.44 11.90 29.44
N ILE A 150 1.40 12.73 29.59
CA ILE A 150 1.46 13.95 30.41
C ILE A 150 1.15 13.55 31.85
N ASN A 151 2.16 13.57 32.73
CA ASN A 151 1.93 13.43 34.17
C ASN A 151 1.31 14.74 34.71
N ASP A 152 0.40 14.61 35.68
CA ASP A 152 -0.25 15.74 36.38
C ASP A 152 0.74 16.70 37.10
N THR A 153 2.03 16.36 37.16
CA THR A 153 3.09 17.22 37.67
C THR A 153 3.67 18.21 36.65
N ASP A 154 3.31 18.10 35.37
CA ASP A 154 3.83 18.99 34.30
C ASP A 154 2.98 20.25 34.07
N ILE A 155 1.93 20.46 34.87
CA ILE A 155 1.18 21.74 34.91
C ILE A 155 1.41 22.38 36.28
N SER A 156 2.48 23.16 36.40
CA SER A 156 2.58 24.20 37.42
C SER A 156 2.25 25.54 36.76
N ILE A 157 1.33 26.27 37.40
CA ILE A 157 0.66 27.52 36.99
C ILE A 157 1.63 28.59 36.51
#